data_AF-A0A3C1H4J9-F1
#
_entry.id   AF-A0A3C1H4J9-F1
#
_cell.length_a   1.000
_cell.length_b   1.000
_cell.length_c   1.000
_cell.angle_alpha   90.00
_cell.angle_beta   90.00
_cell.angle_gamma   90.00
#
_symmetry.space_group_name_H-M   'P 1'
#
loop_
_entity.id
_entity.type
_entity.pdbx_description
1 polymer ?
#
loop_
_entity_poly.entity_id
_entity_poly.type
_entity_poly.pdbx_seq_one_letter_code
_entity_poly.pdbx_strand_id
1 'polypeptide(L)'
;MKKLTKQIAALTGIALLFAGFDTAFYFTVTRRFRNSTSPEMQAKSIEVSRYLPFDPDSEIVKTDAPKLSGDIPVIDGAAALLPVYSAFVHAVYPEDSVHFDGENYTPESAMQYTNTRGAYQSLADGTADIILCAKPSAEQKAYAEEKGCELVYVPVAREAFVFIVNQNNPVDGLTAEQIRGIYSGEIRYWSEVGGAHIPIDAVQRNPGSGSQTTMLTFMG
;
A
#
# COMPACT_ATOMS: atom_id res chain seq x y z
N MET A 1 -40.28 33.98 37.54
CA MET A 1 -39.79 32.60 37.80
C MET A 1 -40.19 31.60 36.71
N LYS A 2 -41.49 31.35 36.43
CA LYS A 2 -41.93 30.35 35.44
C LYS A 2 -41.34 30.50 34.02
N LYS A 3 -41.14 31.74 33.53
CA LYS A 3 -40.53 32.01 32.20
C LYS A 3 -39.06 31.60 32.14
N LEU A 4 -38.30 31.93 33.19
CA LEU A 4 -36.88 31.57 33.33
C LEU A 4 -36.72 30.05 33.42
N THR A 5 -37.57 29.36 34.20
CA THR A 5 -37.56 27.90 34.29
C THR A 5 -37.84 27.23 32.93
N LYS A 6 -38.80 27.75 32.15
CA LYS A 6 -39.07 27.25 30.79
C LYS A 6 -37.89 27.47 29.83
N GLN A 7 -37.22 28.62 29.92
CA GLN A 7 -36.03 28.91 29.11
C GLN A 7 -34.86 28.01 29.46
N ILE A 8 -34.61 27.77 30.76
CA ILE A 8 -33.57 26.84 31.23
C ILE A 8 -33.88 25.41 30.76
N ALA A 9 -35.13 24.96 30.88
CA ALA A 9 -35.54 23.64 30.40
C ALA A 9 -35.35 23.48 28.89
N ALA A 10 -35.70 24.50 28.09
CA ALA A 10 -35.50 24.48 26.65
C ALA A 10 -34.01 24.45 26.27
N LEU A 11 -33.18 25.27 26.90
CA LEU A 11 -31.73 25.28 26.68
C LEU A 11 -31.09 23.95 27.08
N THR A 12 -31.52 23.37 28.20
CA THR A 12 -31.06 22.04 28.66
C THR A 12 -31.47 20.96 27.67
N GLY A 13 -32.70 21.00 27.15
CA GLY A 13 -33.16 20.07 26.13
C GLY A 13 -32.36 20.17 24.83
N ILE A 14 -32.03 21.38 24.37
CA ILE A 14 -31.18 21.60 23.20
C ILE A 14 -29.76 21.07 23.44
N ALA A 15 -29.18 21.34 24.61
CA ALA A 15 -27.85 20.85 24.97
C ALA A 15 -27.79 19.32 25.03
N LEU A 16 -28.83 18.67 25.59
CA LEU A 16 -28.93 17.21 25.63
C LEU A 16 -29.13 16.61 24.24
N LEU A 17 -29.93 17.24 23.37
CA LEU A 17 -30.09 16.82 21.97
C LEU A 17 -28.76 16.94 21.20
N PHE A 18 -28.03 18.03 21.40
CA PHE A 18 -26.72 18.23 20.77
C PHE A 18 -25.71 17.20 21.26
N ALA A 19 -25.63 16.98 22.59
CA ALA A 19 -24.78 15.94 23.16
C ALA A 19 -25.16 14.52 22.68
N GLY A 20 -26.46 14.24 22.53
CA GLY A 20 -26.97 12.99 21.98
C GLY A 20 -26.60 12.80 20.52
N PHE A 21 -26.76 13.85 19.70
CA PHE A 21 -26.35 13.85 18.30
C PHE A 21 -24.84 13.66 18.17
N ASP A 22 -24.03 14.43 18.88
CA ASP A 22 -22.56 14.32 18.85
C ASP A 22 -22.10 12.93 19.30
N THR A 23 -22.74 12.36 20.33
CA THR A 23 -22.45 10.99 20.77
C THR A 23 -22.80 9.99 19.68
N ALA A 24 -23.99 10.07 19.09
CA ALA A 24 -24.40 9.18 18.01
C ALA A 24 -23.52 9.34 16.76
N PHE A 25 -23.23 10.56 16.34
CA PHE A 25 -22.34 10.89 15.22
C PHE A 25 -20.92 10.41 15.49
N TYR A 26 -20.44 10.57 16.73
CA TYR A 26 -19.16 10.05 17.15
C TYR A 26 -19.12 8.52 17.01
N PHE A 27 -20.09 7.79 17.55
CA PHE A 27 -20.06 6.33 17.51
C PHE A 27 -20.35 5.72 16.12
N THR A 28 -21.10 6.43 15.27
CA THR A 28 -21.51 5.93 13.93
C THR A 28 -20.60 6.41 12.79
N VAL A 29 -20.07 7.63 12.88
CA VAL A 29 -19.27 8.28 11.82
C VAL A 29 -17.86 8.54 12.33
N THR A 30 -17.69 9.43 13.31
CA THR A 30 -16.36 9.93 13.67
C THR A 30 -15.43 8.81 14.14
N ARG A 31 -15.88 7.90 15.01
CA ARG A 31 -15.08 6.78 15.54
C ARG A 31 -14.58 5.85 14.44
N ARG A 32 -15.29 5.72 13.32
CA ARG A 32 -14.81 4.95 12.16
C ARG A 32 -13.59 5.59 11.51
N PHE A 33 -13.57 6.92 11.46
CA PHE A 33 -12.44 7.71 10.97
C PHE A 33 -11.43 8.04 12.06
N ARG A 34 -11.81 7.91 13.35
CA ARG A 34 -10.97 8.18 14.51
C ARG A 34 -10.16 6.95 14.90
N ASN A 35 -9.52 6.36 13.90
CA ASN A 35 -8.17 5.81 14.01
C ASN A 35 -7.60 5.56 12.60
N SER A 36 -6.96 6.57 12.01
CA SER A 36 -6.14 6.39 10.80
C SER A 36 -4.93 7.32 10.74
N THR A 37 -4.41 7.73 11.91
CA THR A 37 -3.08 8.33 12.08
C THR A 37 -2.36 7.66 13.24
N SER A 38 -2.55 6.35 13.39
CA SER A 38 -1.61 5.59 14.22
C SER A 38 -0.24 5.68 13.54
N PRO A 39 0.88 5.64 14.29
CA PRO A 39 2.21 5.60 13.70
C PRO A 39 2.33 4.54 12.60
N GLU A 40 1.63 3.40 12.76
CA GLU A 40 1.57 2.31 11.79
C GLU A 40 0.84 2.67 10.49
N MET A 41 -0.20 3.51 10.55
CA MET A 41 -0.91 4.02 9.37
C MET A 41 -0.16 5.16 8.67
N GLN A 42 0.72 5.87 9.40
CA GLN A 42 1.64 6.86 8.84
C GLN A 42 2.98 6.25 8.40
N ALA A 43 3.26 5.01 8.80
CA ALA A 43 4.47 4.31 8.41
C ALA A 43 4.53 4.20 6.88
N LYS A 44 5.75 4.32 6.34
CA LYS A 44 5.99 4.03 4.93
C LYS A 44 5.47 2.63 4.62
N SER A 45 5.03 2.39 3.38
CA SER A 45 4.57 1.04 2.95
C SER A 45 5.59 -0.06 3.26
N ILE A 46 6.87 0.30 3.40
CA ILE A 46 7.94 -0.53 3.92
C ILE A 46 9.02 0.34 4.58
N GLU A 47 9.64 -0.17 5.64
CA GLU A 47 10.80 0.43 6.30
C GLU A 47 12.08 0.00 5.58
N VAL A 48 12.60 0.85 4.69
CA VAL A 48 13.72 0.50 3.78
C VAL A 48 14.97 0.07 4.54
N SER A 49 15.28 0.72 5.66
CA SER A 49 16.46 0.43 6.47
C SER A 49 16.53 -1.01 6.99
N ARG A 50 15.39 -1.70 7.13
CA ARG A 50 15.35 -3.11 7.55
C ARG A 50 15.74 -4.09 6.46
N TYR A 51 15.80 -3.64 5.21
CA TYR A 51 16.01 -4.49 4.04
C TYR A 51 17.16 -3.98 3.17
N LEU A 52 18.17 -3.35 3.75
CA LEU A 52 19.38 -2.93 3.01
C LEU A 52 20.19 -4.17 2.59
N PRO A 53 20.71 -4.23 1.35
CA PRO A 53 21.32 -5.46 0.82
C PRO A 53 22.61 -5.88 1.54
N PHE A 54 23.41 -4.92 2.00
CA PHE A 54 24.73 -5.21 2.60
C PHE A 54 24.79 -4.91 4.10
N ASP A 55 23.64 -4.61 4.71
CA ASP A 55 23.57 -4.45 6.16
C ASP A 55 23.61 -5.84 6.86
N PRO A 56 24.54 -6.06 7.82
CA PRO A 56 24.64 -7.33 8.54
C PRO A 56 23.38 -7.69 9.33
N ASP A 57 22.58 -6.70 9.75
CA ASP A 57 21.34 -6.88 10.52
C ASP A 57 20.08 -6.85 9.62
N SER A 58 20.26 -6.81 8.29
CA SER A 58 19.16 -6.83 7.33
C SER A 58 18.28 -8.08 7.43
N GLU A 59 16.97 -7.88 7.29
CA GLU A 59 15.93 -8.91 7.32
C GLU A 59 15.72 -9.62 5.97
N ILE A 60 16.53 -9.29 4.97
CA ILE A 60 16.52 -10.01 3.69
C ILE A 60 17.00 -11.45 3.85
N VAL A 61 16.61 -12.30 2.91
CA VAL A 61 17.26 -13.59 2.73
C VAL A 61 18.65 -13.35 2.14
N LYS A 62 19.68 -13.90 2.79
CA LYS A 62 21.07 -13.80 2.34
C LYS A 62 21.48 -15.08 1.63
N THR A 63 21.89 -14.96 0.37
CA THR A 63 22.33 -16.08 -0.46
C THR A 63 23.53 -15.65 -1.28
N ASP A 64 24.48 -16.56 -1.50
CA ASP A 64 25.65 -16.28 -2.34
C ASP A 64 25.39 -16.65 -3.81
N ALA A 65 25.86 -15.80 -4.71
CA ALA A 65 25.88 -16.02 -6.15
C ALA A 65 27.13 -15.37 -6.78
N PRO A 66 27.52 -15.75 -8.01
CA PRO A 66 28.56 -15.03 -8.72
C PRO A 66 28.22 -13.55 -8.84
N LYS A 67 29.18 -12.69 -8.48
CA LYS A 67 29.02 -11.24 -8.56
C LYS A 67 29.03 -10.77 -10.02
N LEU A 68 28.21 -9.77 -10.31
CA LEU A 68 28.26 -9.02 -11.55
C LEU A 68 29.58 -8.26 -11.65
N SER A 69 30.00 -8.00 -12.89
CA SER A 69 31.24 -7.28 -13.22
C SER A 69 31.00 -6.37 -14.41
N GLY A 70 31.73 -5.25 -14.48
CA GLY A 70 31.55 -4.25 -15.54
C GLY A 70 30.46 -3.25 -15.17
N ASP A 71 29.66 -2.84 -16.16
CA ASP A 71 28.55 -1.91 -15.95
C ASP A 71 27.44 -2.61 -15.16
N ILE A 72 27.22 -2.16 -13.92
CA ILE A 72 26.21 -2.72 -13.02
C ILE A 72 24.87 -2.05 -13.33
N PRO A 73 23.82 -2.81 -13.71
CA PRO A 73 22.53 -2.22 -14.04
C PRO A 73 21.85 -1.64 -12.80
N VAL A 74 21.25 -0.46 -12.93
CA VAL A 74 20.47 0.18 -11.88
C VAL A 74 19.13 -0.55 -11.74
N ILE A 75 18.85 -1.07 -10.55
CA ILE A 75 17.59 -1.75 -10.23
C ILE A 75 16.70 -0.91 -9.30
N ASP A 76 15.41 -0.84 -9.61
CA ASP A 76 14.36 -0.22 -8.77
C ASP A 76 13.17 -1.18 -8.63
N GLY A 77 12.14 -0.84 -7.85
CA GLY A 77 11.00 -1.73 -7.73
C GLY A 77 9.85 -1.30 -6.84
N ALA A 78 8.86 -2.19 -6.79
CA ALA A 78 7.67 -2.04 -5.96
C ALA A 78 7.99 -2.23 -4.47
N ALA A 79 7.27 -1.51 -3.60
CA ALA A 79 7.41 -1.64 -2.15
C ALA A 79 7.19 -3.07 -1.63
N ALA A 80 6.24 -3.79 -2.20
CA ALA A 80 5.97 -5.18 -1.83
C ALA A 80 7.13 -6.14 -2.18
N LEU A 81 8.02 -5.75 -3.09
CA LEU A 81 9.09 -6.59 -3.62
C LEU A 81 10.49 -6.17 -3.14
N LEU A 82 10.60 -5.10 -2.34
CA LEU A 82 11.88 -4.63 -1.78
C LEU A 82 12.69 -5.73 -1.10
N PRO A 83 12.13 -6.57 -0.22
CA PRO A 83 12.92 -7.65 0.40
C PRO A 83 13.48 -8.64 -0.63
N VAL A 84 12.77 -8.86 -1.75
CA VAL A 84 13.15 -9.81 -2.79
C VAL A 84 14.25 -9.25 -3.69
N TYR A 85 14.10 -8.04 -4.23
CA TYR A 85 15.14 -7.48 -5.10
C TYR A 85 16.37 -7.02 -4.30
N SER A 86 16.21 -6.67 -3.03
CA SER A 86 17.35 -6.45 -2.13
C SER A 86 18.14 -7.74 -1.85
N ALA A 87 17.45 -8.87 -1.63
CA ALA A 87 18.10 -10.17 -1.53
C ALA A 87 18.86 -10.56 -2.82
N PHE A 88 18.27 -10.26 -3.98
CA PHE A 88 18.94 -10.44 -5.26
C PHE A 88 20.20 -9.58 -5.37
N VAL A 89 20.11 -8.28 -5.06
CA VAL A 89 21.26 -7.34 -5.05
C VAL A 89 22.34 -7.83 -4.09
N HIS A 90 21.99 -8.23 -2.86
CA HIS A 90 22.93 -8.83 -1.91
C HIS A 90 23.69 -10.01 -2.53
N ALA A 91 22.98 -10.89 -3.24
CA ALA A 91 23.58 -12.08 -3.82
C ALA A 91 24.52 -11.74 -4.98
N VAL A 92 24.11 -10.87 -5.90
CA VAL A 92 24.77 -10.72 -7.21
C VAL A 92 25.50 -9.40 -7.43
N TYR A 93 25.22 -8.34 -6.68
CA TYR A 93 25.88 -7.04 -6.91
C TYR A 93 27.17 -6.94 -6.07
N PRO A 94 28.18 -6.20 -6.55
CA PRO A 94 29.29 -5.71 -5.73
C PRO A 94 28.76 -4.83 -4.58
N GLU A 95 29.37 -4.94 -3.40
CA GLU A 95 28.93 -4.17 -2.23
C GLU A 95 29.13 -2.65 -2.42
N ASP A 96 30.22 -2.28 -3.09
CA ASP A 96 30.58 -0.90 -3.39
C ASP A 96 29.72 -0.25 -4.48
N SER A 97 28.79 -0.98 -5.11
CA SER A 97 27.86 -0.40 -6.10
C SER A 97 26.56 0.14 -5.47
N VAL A 98 26.33 -0.07 -4.18
CA VAL A 98 25.10 0.35 -3.50
C VAL A 98 25.41 1.37 -2.42
N HIS A 99 24.73 2.52 -2.48
CA HIS A 99 25.00 3.65 -1.61
C HIS A 99 23.70 4.13 -0.97
N PHE A 100 23.64 4.09 0.36
CA PHE A 100 22.49 4.53 1.15
C PHE A 100 22.94 5.57 2.18
N ASP A 101 22.27 6.71 2.22
CA ASP A 101 22.66 7.87 3.05
C ASP A 101 22.00 7.90 4.44
N GLY A 102 21.24 6.85 4.78
CA GLY A 102 20.45 6.75 5.99
C GLY A 102 18.95 6.98 5.76
N GLU A 103 18.58 7.65 4.67
CA GLU A 103 17.19 7.90 4.31
C GLU A 103 16.83 7.36 2.92
N ASN A 104 17.72 7.55 1.95
CA ASN A 104 17.52 7.21 0.54
C ASN A 104 18.78 6.57 -0.05
N TYR A 105 18.59 5.87 -1.17
CA TYR A 105 19.72 5.51 -2.02
C TYR A 105 20.25 6.76 -2.73
N THR A 106 21.57 6.91 -2.82
CA THR A 106 22.15 8.05 -3.53
C THR A 106 21.91 7.92 -5.04
N PRO A 107 21.96 9.01 -5.83
CA PRO A 107 21.75 8.95 -7.27
C PRO A 107 22.70 7.99 -8.01
N GLU A 108 23.91 7.77 -7.48
CA GLU A 108 24.94 6.90 -8.05
C GLU A 108 24.75 5.42 -7.65
N SER A 109 23.86 5.11 -6.72
CA SER A 109 23.60 3.75 -6.26
C SER A 109 22.97 2.91 -7.37
N ALA A 110 23.52 1.72 -7.60
CA ALA A 110 22.98 0.72 -8.52
C ALA A 110 21.67 0.08 -8.02
N MET A 111 21.24 0.39 -6.80
CA MET A 111 19.92 0.02 -6.28
C MET A 111 19.18 1.29 -5.85
N GLN A 112 17.91 1.37 -6.24
CA GLN A 112 16.97 2.44 -5.90
C GLN A 112 15.71 1.87 -5.25
N TYR A 113 14.93 2.76 -4.63
CA TYR A 113 13.60 2.44 -4.12
C TYR A 113 12.66 3.62 -4.32
N THR A 114 11.78 3.52 -5.31
CA THR A 114 10.82 4.59 -5.63
C THR A 114 9.37 4.12 -5.73
N ASN A 115 9.09 2.90 -5.26
CA ASN A 115 7.80 2.18 -5.36
C ASN A 115 7.35 1.92 -6.80
N THR A 116 6.20 1.27 -7.00
CA THR A 116 5.72 0.90 -8.35
C THR A 116 5.62 2.10 -9.29
N ARG A 117 5.12 3.24 -8.81
CA ARG A 117 4.95 4.43 -9.65
C ARG A 117 6.28 5.01 -10.06
N GLY A 118 7.18 5.21 -9.09
CA GLY A 118 8.50 5.73 -9.37
C GLY A 118 9.29 4.78 -10.25
N ALA A 119 9.27 3.48 -10.01
CA ALA A 119 10.08 2.52 -10.75
C ALA A 119 9.70 2.49 -12.24
N TYR A 120 8.40 2.50 -12.58
CA TYR A 120 7.97 2.63 -13.98
C TYR A 120 8.39 3.97 -14.60
N GLN A 121 8.38 5.05 -13.82
CA GLN A 121 8.87 6.35 -14.27
C GLN A 121 10.39 6.31 -14.50
N SER A 122 11.17 5.77 -13.56
CA SER A 122 12.63 5.64 -13.65
C SER A 122 13.06 4.83 -14.86
N LEU A 123 12.34 3.74 -15.16
CA LEU A 123 12.57 2.93 -16.35
C LEU A 123 12.29 3.72 -17.64
N ALA A 124 11.17 4.44 -17.69
CA ALA A 124 10.81 5.26 -18.85
C ALA A 124 11.73 6.46 -19.06
N ASP A 125 12.27 7.03 -17.97
CA ASP A 125 13.22 8.14 -17.99
C ASP A 125 14.68 7.67 -18.20
N GLY A 126 14.95 6.37 -18.18
CA GLY A 126 16.29 5.79 -18.36
C GLY A 126 17.21 5.97 -17.15
N THR A 127 16.65 6.19 -15.96
CA THR A 127 17.40 6.27 -14.69
C THR A 127 17.44 4.94 -13.93
N ALA A 128 16.62 3.96 -14.34
CA ALA A 128 16.73 2.57 -13.95
C ALA A 128 16.78 1.69 -15.20
N ASP A 129 17.60 0.64 -15.17
CA ASP A 129 17.73 -0.32 -16.27
C ASP A 129 16.75 -1.48 -16.12
N ILE A 130 16.47 -1.87 -14.88
CA ILE A 130 15.62 -3.02 -14.54
C ILE A 130 14.70 -2.63 -13.39
N ILE A 131 13.45 -3.06 -13.45
CA ILE A 131 12.52 -2.91 -12.33
C ILE A 131 11.87 -4.22 -11.94
N LEU A 132 11.68 -4.41 -10.63
CA LEU A 132 10.90 -5.52 -10.10
C LEU A 132 9.53 -5.03 -9.62
N CYS A 133 8.52 -5.19 -10.47
CA CYS A 133 7.17 -4.67 -10.26
C CYS A 133 6.08 -5.67 -10.69
N ALA A 134 4.90 -5.54 -10.08
CA ALA A 134 3.65 -6.06 -10.64
C ALA A 134 3.30 -5.32 -11.95
N LYS A 135 2.24 -5.74 -12.64
CA LYS A 135 1.82 -5.15 -13.93
C LYS A 135 1.65 -3.63 -13.86
N PRO A 136 1.97 -2.90 -14.95
CA PRO A 136 1.81 -1.45 -14.99
C PRO A 136 0.33 -1.06 -15.13
N SER A 137 -0.01 0.09 -14.55
CA SER A 137 -1.26 0.79 -14.79
C SER A 137 -1.34 1.31 -16.25
N ALA A 138 -2.54 1.71 -16.68
CA ALA A 138 -2.71 2.35 -17.97
C ALA A 138 -1.89 3.65 -18.10
N GLU A 139 -1.82 4.44 -17.03
CA GLU A 139 -1.02 5.69 -16.98
C GLU A 139 0.47 5.41 -17.15
N GLN A 140 1.00 4.38 -16.49
CA GLN A 140 2.41 3.99 -16.60
C GLN A 140 2.76 3.52 -18.02
N LYS A 141 1.85 2.79 -18.67
CA LYS A 141 2.02 2.39 -20.08
C LYS A 141 2.04 3.61 -21.00
N ALA A 142 1.07 4.51 -20.84
CA ALA A 142 0.98 5.74 -21.63
C ALA A 142 2.23 6.62 -21.46
N TYR A 143 2.76 6.71 -20.24
CA TYR A 143 3.99 7.46 -19.97
C TYR A 143 5.22 6.82 -20.64
N ALA A 144 5.35 5.49 -20.59
CA ALA A 144 6.43 4.79 -21.27
C ALA A 144 6.35 5.00 -22.81
N GLU A 145 5.15 4.93 -23.38
CA GLU A 145 4.90 5.23 -24.79
C GLU A 145 5.28 6.67 -25.17
N GLU A 146 4.90 7.66 -24.34
CA GLU A 146 5.27 9.06 -24.52
C GLU A 146 6.80 9.26 -24.55
N LYS A 147 7.52 8.50 -23.70
CA LYS A 147 8.98 8.51 -23.62
C LYS A 147 9.68 7.69 -24.70
N GLY A 148 8.92 6.98 -25.54
CA GLY A 148 9.49 6.04 -26.52
C GLY A 148 10.19 4.84 -25.86
N CYS A 149 9.83 4.52 -24.61
CA CYS A 149 10.34 3.38 -23.87
C CYS A 149 9.47 2.14 -24.16
N GLU A 150 10.05 1.14 -24.82
CA GLU A 150 9.40 -0.16 -24.99
C GLU A 150 9.52 -0.98 -23.69
N LEU A 151 8.39 -1.20 -23.02
CA LEU A 151 8.34 -2.03 -21.82
C LEU A 151 8.48 -3.52 -22.17
N VAL A 152 9.63 -4.10 -21.80
CA VAL A 152 9.88 -5.54 -21.92
C VAL A 152 9.49 -6.26 -20.62
N TYR A 153 8.62 -7.27 -20.71
CA TYR A 153 8.14 -8.01 -19.56
C TYR A 153 8.81 -9.38 -19.44
N VAL A 154 9.50 -9.62 -18.32
CA VAL A 154 10.13 -10.91 -18.00
C VAL A 154 9.48 -11.50 -16.74
N PRO A 155 8.65 -12.56 -16.86
CA PRO A 155 8.05 -13.21 -15.70
C PRO A 155 9.10 -13.97 -14.89
N VAL A 156 9.37 -13.53 -13.66
CA VAL A 156 10.35 -14.17 -12.76
C VAL A 156 9.71 -14.85 -11.54
N ALA A 157 8.49 -14.44 -11.17
CA ALA A 157 7.78 -14.99 -10.01
C ALA A 157 6.26 -14.86 -10.18
N ARG A 158 5.52 -15.52 -9.28
CA ARG A 158 4.08 -15.32 -9.08
C ARG A 158 3.86 -14.82 -7.67
N GLU A 159 3.03 -13.80 -7.51
CA GLU A 159 2.61 -13.27 -6.22
C GLU A 159 1.14 -13.59 -5.95
N ALA A 160 0.78 -13.72 -4.67
CA ALA A 160 -0.61 -13.84 -4.25
C ALA A 160 -1.15 -12.46 -3.90
N PHE A 161 -2.28 -12.06 -4.50
CA PHE A 161 -3.03 -10.90 -4.08
C PHE A 161 -4.10 -11.34 -3.06
N VAL A 162 -3.88 -11.00 -1.79
CA VAL A 162 -4.70 -11.46 -0.68
C VAL A 162 -5.52 -10.32 -0.09
N PHE A 163 -6.73 -10.66 0.35
CA PHE A 163 -7.59 -9.75 1.09
C PHE A 163 -7.49 -10.08 2.57
N ILE A 164 -7.30 -9.06 3.39
CA ILE A 164 -7.23 -9.18 4.84
C ILE A 164 -8.41 -8.45 5.47
N VAL A 165 -8.89 -8.99 6.57
CA VAL A 165 -9.90 -8.36 7.42
C VAL A 165 -9.32 -8.11 8.80
N ASN A 166 -10.00 -7.29 9.61
CA ASN A 166 -9.61 -7.10 11.00
C ASN A 166 -9.62 -8.45 11.75
N GLN A 167 -8.63 -8.69 12.62
CA GLN A 167 -8.51 -9.93 13.39
C GLN A 167 -9.75 -10.29 14.24
N ASN A 168 -10.58 -9.31 14.60
CA ASN A 168 -11.82 -9.53 15.37
C ASN A 168 -13.04 -9.81 14.48
N ASN A 169 -12.89 -9.80 13.15
CA ASN A 169 -13.96 -10.16 12.24
C ASN A 169 -14.09 -11.69 12.18
N PRO A 170 -15.27 -12.28 12.51
CA PRO A 170 -15.44 -13.72 12.55
C PRO A 170 -15.50 -14.39 11.16
N VAL A 171 -15.57 -13.60 10.07
CA VAL A 171 -15.58 -14.14 8.70
C VAL A 171 -14.21 -14.70 8.35
N ASP A 172 -14.13 -16.00 8.12
CA ASP A 172 -12.91 -16.77 7.88
C ASP A 172 -12.63 -17.04 6.39
N GLY A 173 -13.59 -16.73 5.51
CA GLY A 173 -13.45 -16.87 4.06
C GLY A 173 -14.45 -16.03 3.27
N LEU A 174 -14.01 -15.54 2.12
CA LEU A 174 -14.84 -14.84 1.15
C LEU A 174 -14.59 -15.39 -0.25
N THR A 175 -15.64 -15.56 -1.05
CA THR A 175 -15.50 -15.87 -2.46
C THR A 175 -15.09 -14.62 -3.26
N ALA A 176 -14.57 -14.81 -4.47
CA ALA A 176 -14.22 -13.70 -5.35
C ALA A 176 -15.44 -12.82 -5.69
N GLU A 177 -16.62 -13.42 -5.82
CA GLU A 177 -17.89 -12.73 -6.08
C GLU A 177 -18.30 -11.88 -4.89
N GLN A 178 -18.14 -12.39 -3.66
CA GLN A 178 -18.43 -11.62 -2.45
C GLN A 178 -17.47 -10.44 -2.32
N ILE A 179 -16.18 -10.62 -2.64
CA ILE A 179 -15.20 -9.53 -2.64
C ILE A 179 -15.60 -8.47 -3.68
N ARG A 180 -15.97 -8.88 -4.90
CA ARG A 180 -16.48 -7.95 -5.92
C ARG A 180 -17.72 -7.20 -5.43
N GLY A 181 -18.68 -7.88 -4.82
CA GLY A 181 -19.87 -7.27 -4.24
C GLY A 181 -19.54 -6.26 -3.12
N ILE A 182 -18.53 -6.54 -2.30
CA ILE A 182 -18.07 -5.62 -1.26
C ILE A 182 -17.50 -4.34 -1.88
N TYR A 183 -16.59 -4.46 -2.85
CA TYR A 183 -15.91 -3.31 -3.44
C TYR A 183 -16.77 -2.54 -4.46
N SER A 184 -17.82 -3.15 -5.02
CA SER A 184 -18.85 -2.45 -5.80
C SER A 184 -19.90 -1.76 -4.92
N GLY A 185 -19.96 -2.11 -3.63
CA GLY A 185 -20.97 -1.62 -2.70
C GLY A 185 -22.33 -2.31 -2.83
N GLU A 186 -22.41 -3.46 -3.51
CA GLU A 186 -23.57 -4.35 -3.49
C GLU A 186 -23.72 -5.02 -2.12
N ILE A 187 -22.61 -5.48 -1.54
CA ILE A 187 -22.52 -6.02 -0.19
C ILE A 187 -21.98 -4.93 0.73
N ARG A 188 -22.74 -4.55 1.76
CA ARG A 188 -22.43 -3.39 2.60
C ARG A 188 -22.24 -3.73 4.07
N TYR A 189 -22.69 -4.90 4.51
CA TYR A 189 -22.63 -5.35 5.89
C TYR A 189 -22.01 -6.75 5.98
N TRP A 190 -21.21 -6.98 7.01
CA TRP A 190 -20.62 -8.30 7.27
C TRP A 190 -21.66 -9.41 7.45
N SER A 191 -22.87 -9.07 7.91
CA SER A 191 -23.99 -10.01 8.05
C SER A 191 -24.44 -10.65 6.73
N GLU A 192 -24.15 -10.02 5.59
CA GLU A 192 -24.48 -10.55 4.26
C GLU A 192 -23.53 -11.68 3.82
N VAL A 193 -22.40 -11.82 4.53
CA VAL A 193 -21.35 -12.81 4.26
C VAL A 193 -21.02 -13.64 5.51
N GLY A 194 -21.94 -13.73 6.47
CA GLY A 194 -21.83 -14.60 7.65
C GLY A 194 -21.24 -13.96 8.90
N GLY A 195 -20.96 -12.66 8.90
CA GLY A 195 -20.47 -11.90 10.05
C GLY A 195 -21.56 -11.20 10.87
N ALA A 196 -21.14 -10.25 11.71
CA ALA A 196 -22.06 -9.43 12.50
C ALA A 196 -22.75 -8.35 11.63
N HIS A 197 -23.88 -7.81 12.08
CA HIS A 197 -24.54 -6.69 11.40
C HIS A 197 -23.78 -5.37 11.61
N ILE A 198 -22.63 -5.27 10.96
CA ILE A 198 -21.69 -4.16 11.03
C ILE A 198 -21.36 -3.76 9.58
N PRO A 199 -21.40 -2.47 9.23
CA PRO A 199 -20.97 -2.00 7.91
C PRO A 199 -19.54 -2.41 7.57
N ILE A 200 -19.30 -2.62 6.28
CA ILE A 200 -17.99 -2.92 5.72
C ILE A 200 -17.32 -1.63 5.28
N ASP A 201 -16.11 -1.39 5.77
CA ASP A 201 -15.23 -0.32 5.32
C ASP A 201 -14.17 -0.92 4.39
N ALA A 202 -14.44 -0.90 3.08
CA ALA A 202 -13.51 -1.42 2.07
C ALA A 202 -12.42 -0.38 1.74
N VAL A 203 -11.17 -0.70 2.08
CA VAL A 203 -10.02 0.21 1.90
C VAL A 203 -9.33 -0.06 0.56
N GLN A 204 -9.01 1.01 -0.18
CA GLN A 204 -8.30 0.94 -1.45
C GLN A 204 -7.01 1.74 -1.42
N ARG A 205 -6.12 1.46 -2.36
CA ARG A 205 -4.84 2.17 -2.52
C ARG A 205 -4.97 3.22 -3.62
N ASN A 206 -4.05 4.18 -3.62
CA ASN A 206 -3.99 5.20 -4.66
C ASN A 206 -3.79 4.56 -6.05
N PRO A 207 -4.36 5.17 -7.10
CA PRO A 207 -4.08 4.80 -8.49
C PRO A 207 -2.58 4.76 -8.79
N GLY A 208 -2.17 3.87 -9.70
CA GLY A 208 -0.77 3.67 -10.08
C GLY A 208 0.07 2.82 -9.12
N SER A 209 -0.45 2.46 -7.94
CA SER A 209 0.17 1.43 -7.10
C SER A 209 -0.07 0.03 -7.68
N GLY A 210 0.91 -0.88 -7.55
CA GLY A 210 0.80 -2.24 -8.09
C GLY A 210 -0.43 -3.00 -7.57
N SER A 211 -0.69 -2.93 -6.26
CA SER A 211 -1.88 -3.53 -5.64
C SER A 211 -3.19 -2.95 -6.17
N GLN A 212 -3.25 -1.64 -6.45
CA GLN A 212 -4.44 -1.03 -7.02
C GLN A 212 -4.64 -1.42 -8.48
N THR A 213 -3.56 -1.51 -9.28
CA THR A 213 -3.65 -2.03 -10.65
C THR A 213 -4.16 -3.46 -10.68
N THR A 214 -3.67 -4.31 -9.76
CA THR A 214 -4.16 -5.68 -9.59
C THR A 214 -5.63 -5.70 -9.15
N MET A 215 -6.03 -4.85 -8.21
CA MET A 215 -7.41 -4.72 -7.76
C MET A 215 -8.36 -4.34 -8.91
N LEU A 216 -8.00 -3.34 -9.72
CA LEU A 216 -8.79 -2.93 -10.87
C LEU A 216 -8.93 -4.07 -11.89
N THR A 217 -7.83 -4.78 -12.16
CA THR A 217 -7.87 -5.96 -13.04
C THR A 217 -8.77 -7.08 -12.48
N PHE A 218 -8.76 -7.27 -11.16
CA PHE A 218 -9.61 -8.24 -10.48
C PHE A 218 -11.09 -7.84 -10.55
N MET A 219 -11.43 -6.57 -10.46
CA MET A 219 -12.83 -6.13 -10.51
C MET A 219 -13.47 -6.30 -11.89
N GLY A 220 -12.66 -6.34 -12.96
CA GLY A 220 -13.13 -6.35 -14.35
C GLY A 220 -13.41 -4.95 -14.87
#